data_AF-A0A7R9K2V4-F1
#
_entry.id   AF-A0A7R9K2V4-F1
#
_cell.length_a   1.000
_cell.length_b   1.000
_cell.length_c   1.000
_cell.angle_alpha   90.00
_cell.angle_beta   90.00
_cell.angle_gamma   90.00
#
_symmetry.space_group_name_H-M   'P 1'
#
loop_
_entity.id
_entity.type
_entity.pdbx_description
1 polymer ?
#
loop_
_entity_poly.entity_id
_entity_poly.type
_entity_poly.pdbx_seq_one_letter_code
_entity_poly.pdbx_strand_id
1 'polypeptide(L)' 'MVWGGNGKIYFYKGSKFWRFDPSQRPPVKSTYPKPISNWEGIPDNVDAALQYTNGYTYFFKGNAYYRFNDRTFA' A
#
# COMPACT_ATOMS: atom_id res chain seq x y z
N MET A 1 -0.84 -1.60 -5.93
CA MET A 1 -1.47 -0.34 -6.41
C MET A 1 -0.40 0.68 -6.79
N VAL A 2 -0.66 1.55 -7.75
CA VAL A 2 0.14 2.77 -7.96
C VAL A 2 -0.39 3.82 -6.99
N TRP A 3 0.46 4.37 -6.13
CA TRP A 3 0.04 5.36 -5.15
C TRP A 3 0.27 6.77 -5.68
N GLY A 4 -0.81 7.53 -5.87
CA GLY A 4 -0.79 8.86 -6.46
C GLY A 4 0.02 9.89 -5.66
N GLY A 5 0.27 9.66 -4.36
CA GLY A 5 1.06 10.59 -3.54
C GLY A 5 2.55 10.65 -3.92
N ASN A 6 3.12 9.60 -4.52
CA ASN A 6 4.54 9.60 -4.94
C ASN A 6 4.84 8.82 -6.24
N GLY A 7 3.81 8.31 -6.93
CA GLY A 7 3.94 7.56 -8.18
C GLY A 7 4.57 6.17 -8.04
N LYS A 8 4.83 5.69 -6.81
CA LYS A 8 5.45 4.39 -6.57
C LYS A 8 4.41 3.28 -6.55
N ILE A 9 4.89 2.07 -6.80
CA ILE A 9 4.05 0.86 -6.84
C ILE A 9 4.17 0.16 -5.50
N TYR A 10 3.04 -0.12 -4.86
CA TYR A 10 2.98 -0.83 -3.59
C TYR A 10 2.40 -2.23 -3.78
N PHE A 11 3.13 -3.22 -3.27
CA PHE A 11 2.76 -4.63 -3.27
C PHE A 11 2.52 -5.10 -1.84
N TYR A 12 1.57 -6.01 -1.65
CA TYR A 12 1.17 -6.54 -0.35
C TYR A 12 1.19 -8.07 -0.38
N LYS A 13 1.68 -8.70 0.69
CA LYS A 13 1.61 -10.15 0.87
C LYS A 13 1.72 -10.50 2.35
N GLY A 14 0.75 -11.25 2.87
CA GLY A 14 0.73 -11.58 4.29
C GLY A 14 0.55 -10.33 5.15
N SER A 15 1.41 -10.17 6.15
CA SER A 15 1.50 -9.00 7.03
C SER A 15 2.53 -7.96 6.56
N LYS A 16 2.94 -8.00 5.28
CA LYS A 16 4.07 -7.23 4.74
C LYS A 16 3.71 -6.47 3.48
N PHE A 17 4.41 -5.36 3.25
CA PHE A 17 4.33 -4.61 2.00
C PHE A 17 5.71 -4.18 1.49
N TRP A 18 5.78 -3.95 0.18
CA TRP A 18 6.95 -3.45 -0.54
C TRP A 18 6.60 -2.16 -1.26
N ARG A 19 7.57 -1.25 -1.34
CA ARG A 19 7.48 -0.06 -2.21
C ARG A 19 8.50 -0.22 -3.32
N PHE A 20 7.98 -0.29 -4.54
CA PHE A 20 8.74 -0.41 -5.77
C PHE A 20 8.79 0.94 -6.48
N ASP A 21 9.99 1.34 -6.83
CA ASP A 21 10.30 2.58 -7.55
C ASP A 21 10.95 2.21 -8.90
N PRO A 22 10.25 2.37 -10.04
CA PRO A 22 10.77 1.97 -11.35
C PRO A 22 12.00 2.78 -11.78
N SER A 23 12.24 3.93 -11.15
CA SER A 23 13.40 4.79 -11.45
C SER A 23 14.70 4.35 -10.77
N GLN A 24 14.64 3.43 -9.80
CA GLN A 24 15.79 3.01 -9.00
C GLN A 24 16.33 1.62 -9.40
N ARG A 25 17.62 1.41 -9.14
CA ARG A 25 18.33 0.13 -9.30
C ARG A 25 19.14 -0.15 -8.02
N PRO A 26 18.75 -1.11 -7.16
CA PRO A 26 17.55 -1.95 -7.27
C PRO A 26 16.25 -1.14 -7.08
N PRO A 27 15.13 -1.58 -7.68
CA PRO A 27 13.85 -0.85 -7.63
C PRO A 27 13.14 -0.97 -6.28
N VAL A 28 13.61 -1.87 -5.41
CA VAL A 28 13.13 -2.04 -4.04
C VAL A 28 14.31 -1.81 -3.11
N LYS A 29 14.13 -0.91 -2.13
CA LYS A 29 15.18 -0.64 -1.13
C LYS A 29 15.33 -1.82 -0.16
N SER A 30 16.55 -2.03 0.34
CA SER A 30 16.88 -3.07 1.32
C SER A 30 16.13 -2.95 2.65
N THR A 31 15.53 -1.80 2.95
CA THR A 31 14.69 -1.55 4.13
C THR A 31 13.27 -2.12 4.01
N TYR A 32 12.94 -2.78 2.89
CA TYR A 32 11.68 -3.50 2.67
C TYR A 32 11.91 -5.02 2.71
N PRO A 33 10.87 -5.83 3.04
CA PRO A 33 9.50 -5.43 3.35
C PRO A 33 9.33 -4.69 4.67
N LYS A 34 8.28 -3.88 4.75
CA LYS A 34 7.80 -3.27 5.99
C LYS A 34 6.49 -3.93 6.43
N PRO A 35 6.14 -3.87 7.73
CA PRO A 35 4.88 -4.44 8.20
C PRO A 35 3.70 -3.62 7.67
N ILE A 36 2.61 -4.30 7.28
CA ILE A 36 1.41 -3.64 6.76
C ILE A 36 0.71 -2.79 7.84
N SER A 37 0.98 -3.03 9.12
CA SER A 37 0.49 -2.21 10.23
C SER A 37 0.94 -0.74 10.18
N ASN A 38 1.96 -0.41 9.36
CA ASN A 38 2.27 0.99 9.02
C ASN A 38 1.12 1.69 8.27
N TRP A 39 0.27 0.93 7.59
CA TRP A 39 -1.01 1.38 7.06
C TRP A 39 -2.04 1.21 8.18
N GLU A 40 -2.09 2.18 9.08
CA GLU A 40 -2.91 2.09 10.29
C GLU A 40 -4.37 1.72 10.01
N GLY A 41 -4.90 0.76 10.77
CA GLY A 41 -6.27 0.25 10.63
C GLY A 41 -6.48 -0.73 9.46
N ILE A 42 -5.46 -1.00 8.65
CA ILE A 42 -5.54 -2.00 7.57
C ILE A 42 -5.17 -3.39 8.10
N PRO A 43 -6.02 -4.41 7.89
CA PRO A 43 -5.72 -5.76 8.36
C PRO A 43 -4.62 -6.43 7.52
N ASP A 44 -3.98 -7.45 8.08
CA ASP A 44 -3.12 -8.36 7.33
C ASP A 44 -3.91 -9.14 6.27
N ASN A 45 -3.19 -9.70 5.28
CA ASN A 45 -3.74 -10.56 4.23
C ASN A 45 -4.89 -9.89 3.46
N VAL A 46 -4.65 -8.66 3.00
CA VAL A 46 -5.57 -7.99 2.06
C VAL A 46 -5.56 -8.72 0.71
N ASP A 47 -6.73 -8.79 0.08
CA ASP A 47 -6.93 -9.45 -1.21
C ASP A 47 -6.59 -8.51 -2.37
N ALA A 48 -6.92 -7.23 -2.21
CA ALA A 48 -6.67 -6.21 -3.22
C ALA A 48 -6.52 -4.81 -2.59
N ALA A 49 -5.91 -3.90 -3.34
CA ALA A 49 -5.88 -2.49 -2.99
C ALA A 49 -5.90 -1.62 -4.25
N LEU A 50 -6.66 -0.53 -4.23
CA LEU A 50 -6.68 0.48 -5.29
C LEU A 50 -6.76 1.87 -4.69
N GLN A 51 -6.20 2.86 -5.37
CA GLN A 51 -6.46 4.25 -5.08
C GLN A 51 -7.61 4.73 -5.98
N TYR A 52 -8.61 5.36 -5.39
CA TYR A 52 -9.76 5.87 -6.12
C TYR A 52 -9.56 7.35 -6.48
N THR A 53 -10.33 7.85 -7.44
CA THR A 53 -10.19 9.23 -7.98
C THR A 53 -10.46 10.31 -6.94
N ASN A 54 -11.09 9.97 -5.81
CA ASN A 54 -11.29 10.86 -4.66
C ASN A 54 -10.04 11.02 -3.76
N GLY A 55 -8.91 10.39 -4.11
CA GLY A 55 -7.64 10.50 -3.38
C GLY A 55 -7.55 9.65 -2.11
N TYR A 56 -8.46 8.69 -1.93
CA TYR A 56 -8.36 7.68 -0.87
C TYR A 56 -7.91 6.34 -1.45
N THR A 57 -7.19 5.58 -0.62
CA THR A 57 -6.88 4.18 -0.93
C THR A 57 -7.93 3.27 -0.29
N TYR A 58 -8.35 2.26 -1.02
CA TYR A 58 -9.29 1.24 -0.59
C TYR A 58 -8.59 -0.11 -0.59
N PHE A 59 -8.54 -0.74 0.58
CA PHE A 59 -8.07 -2.11 0.77
C PHE A 59 -9.26 -3.05 0.89
N PHE A 60 -9.18 -4.22 0.28
CA PHE A 60 -10.25 -5.22 0.27
C PHE A 60 -9.80 -6.46 1.03
N LYS A 61 -10.69 -6.99 1.87
CA LYS A 61 -10.48 -8.26 2.59
C LYS A 61 -11.81 -8.98 2.76
N GLY A 62 -11.94 -10.14 2.14
CA GLY A 62 -13.19 -10.89 2.05
C GLY A 62 -14.31 -9.99 1.51
N ASN A 63 -15.40 -9.88 2.27
CA ASN A 63 -16.58 -9.11 1.88
C ASN A 63 -16.56 -7.66 2.40
N ALA A 64 -15.42 -7.17 2.90
CA ALA A 64 -15.28 -5.84 3.47
C ALA A 64 -14.21 -5.02 2.72
N TYR A 65 -14.35 -3.70 2.81
CA TYR A 65 -13.32 -2.76 2.39
C TYR A 65 -12.93 -1.82 3.53
N TYR A 66 -11.70 -1.32 3.47
CA TYR A 66 -11.12 -0.39 4.43
C TYR A 66 -10.66 0.83 3.66
N ARG A 67 -11.26 2.00 3.96
CA ARG A 67 -10.86 3.28 3.36
C ARG A 67 -9.73 3.89 4.17
N PHE A 68 -8.60 4.07 3.52
CA PHE A 68 -7.40 4.67 4.09
C PHE A 68 -7.21 6.10 3.60
N ASN A 69 -6.88 7.02 4.51
CA ASN A 69 -6.59 8.40 4.16
C ASN A 69 -5.09 8.54 3.85
N ASP A 70 -4.77 8.67 2.57
CA ASP A 70 -3.38 8.80 2.12
C ASP A 70 -2.68 10.06 2.65
N ARG A 71 -3.45 11.10 3.02
CA ARG A 71 -2.91 12.38 3.53
C ARG A 71 -2.36 12.29 4.95
N THR A 72 -2.73 11.26 5.70
CA THR A 72 -2.20 11.00 7.04
C THR A 72 -1.03 10.02 7.02
N PHE A 73 -0.63 9.53 5.85
CA PHE A 73 0.50 8.64 5.67
C PHE A 73 1.80 9.45 5.61
N ALA A 74 2.49 9.56 6.75
CA ALA A 74 3.83 10.17 6.85
C ALA A 74 4.94 9.17 6.51
#